data_AF-A0A9K3KNI6-F1
#
_entry.id   AF-A0A9K3KNI6-F1
#
_cell.length_a   1.000
_cell.length_b   1.000
_cell.length_c   1.000
_cell.angle_alpha   90.00
_cell.angle_beta   90.00
_cell.angle_gamma   90.00
#
_symmetry.space_group_name_H-M   'P 1'
#
loop_
_entity.id
_entity.type
_entity.pdbx_description
1 polymer ?
#
loop_
_entity_poly.entity_id
_entity_poly.type
_entity_poly.pdbx_seq_one_letter_code
_entity_poly.pdbx_strand_id
1 'polypeptide(L)'
;MKIILLLSTLIVAAHSFAPTALVQRPTVALSAAIPDEDLSPEDKQIREIQAKWSEIRLYDRATAEAKLEGEWLEAYNNFYKQYNDDMDRMEEIVQNLKGYWEPPRIQKKSKGQKRRDRLARQMS
;
A
#
# COMPACT_ATOMS: atom_id res chain seq x y z
N MET A 1 31.91 20.46 -43.77
CA MET A 1 32.10 19.82 -42.44
C MET A 1 31.21 20.40 -41.32
N LYS A 2 31.01 21.72 -41.22
CA LYS A 2 30.20 22.32 -40.13
C LYS A 2 28.72 21.88 -40.09
N ILE A 3 28.11 21.65 -41.26
CA ILE A 3 26.69 21.25 -41.39
C ILE A 3 26.45 19.82 -40.88
N ILE A 4 27.41 18.91 -41.09
CA ILE A 4 27.31 17.50 -40.66
C ILE A 4 27.34 17.41 -39.12
N LEU A 5 28.20 18.21 -38.49
CA LEU A 5 28.27 18.34 -37.04
C LEU A 5 26.94 18.86 -36.45
N LEU A 6 26.33 19.87 -37.07
CA LEU A 6 25.05 20.42 -36.65
C LEU A 6 23.88 19.43 -36.79
N LEU A 7 23.86 18.62 -37.86
CA LEU A 7 22.85 17.57 -38.03
C LEU A 7 23.03 16.42 -37.04
N SER A 8 24.27 16.04 -36.72
CA SER A 8 24.52 14.98 -35.74
C SER A 8 24.08 15.34 -34.31
N THR A 9 24.25 16.58 -33.88
CA THR A 9 23.80 17.02 -32.54
C THR A 9 22.28 17.13 -32.46
N LEU A 10 21.63 17.50 -33.57
CA LEU A 10 20.18 17.63 -33.62
C LEU A 10 19.46 16.27 -33.57
N ILE A 11 20.02 15.24 -34.20
CA ILE A 11 19.46 13.87 -34.17
C ILE A 11 19.61 13.24 -32.78
N VAL A 12 20.73 13.44 -32.10
CA VAL A 12 20.93 12.94 -30.73
C VAL A 12 19.98 13.62 -29.74
N ALA A 13 19.79 14.95 -29.88
CA ALA A 13 18.84 15.68 -29.05
C ALA A 13 17.37 15.26 -29.30
N ALA A 14 17.01 14.90 -30.53
CA ALA A 14 15.66 14.40 -30.84
C ALA A 14 15.37 13.04 -30.18
N HIS A 15 16.37 12.16 -30.05
CA HIS A 15 16.21 10.85 -29.40
C HIS A 15 16.06 10.94 -27.87
N SER A 16 16.54 12.01 -27.23
CA SER A 16 16.38 12.20 -25.77
C SER A 16 14.99 12.66 -25.33
N PHE A 17 14.14 13.12 -26.27
CA PHE A 17 12.77 13.57 -25.99
C PHE A 17 11.70 12.73 -26.69
N ALA A 18 12.10 11.69 -27.43
CA ALA A 18 11.15 10.72 -27.93
C ALA A 18 10.50 10.01 -26.74
N PRO A 19 9.15 9.88 -26.70
CA PRO A 19 8.51 9.08 -25.67
C PRO A 19 9.06 7.65 -25.80
N THR A 20 9.84 7.22 -24.80
CA THR A 20 10.28 5.84 -24.68
C THR A 20 9.05 4.95 -24.81
N ALA A 21 9.07 4.00 -25.74
CA ALA A 21 8.02 2.99 -25.84
C ALA A 21 7.76 2.45 -24.44
N LEU A 22 6.48 2.43 -24.03
CA LEU A 22 6.08 1.81 -22.78
C LEU A 22 6.54 0.36 -22.85
N VAL A 23 7.69 0.07 -22.24
CA VAL A 23 8.10 -1.31 -21.99
C VAL A 23 6.99 -1.84 -21.08
N GLN A 24 6.11 -2.67 -21.64
CA GLN A 24 5.18 -3.47 -20.87
C GLN A 24 6.04 -4.31 -19.94
N ARG A 25 6.26 -3.82 -18.73
CA ARG A 25 6.89 -4.62 -17.68
C ARG A 25 5.94 -5.77 -17.45
N PRO A 26 6.36 -7.04 -17.60
CA PRO A 26 5.52 -8.13 -17.16
C PRO A 26 5.19 -7.85 -15.69
N THR A 27 3.90 -7.86 -15.37
CA THR A 27 3.44 -7.82 -13.98
C THR A 27 4.04 -9.04 -13.29
N VAL A 28 5.16 -8.85 -12.61
CA VAL A 28 5.79 -9.91 -11.81
C VAL A 28 4.95 -10.05 -10.55
N ALA A 29 3.84 -10.76 -10.66
CA ALA A 29 3.13 -11.22 -9.48
C ALA A 29 4.11 -12.15 -8.72
N LEU A 30 4.37 -11.84 -7.45
CA LEU A 30 5.30 -12.59 -6.60
C LEU A 30 4.87 -14.06 -6.44
N SER A 31 3.60 -14.36 -6.69
CA SER A 31 3.07 -15.70 -6.91
C SER A 31 2.12 -15.66 -8.11
N ALA A 32 2.40 -16.46 -9.14
CA ALA A 32 1.41 -16.76 -10.16
C ALA A 32 0.41 -17.77 -9.59
N ALA A 33 -0.86 -17.71 -10.04
CA ALA A 33 -1.82 -18.76 -9.73
C ALA A 33 -1.30 -20.09 -10.31
N ILE A 34 -1.15 -21.10 -9.45
CA ILE A 34 -0.67 -22.42 -9.86
C ILE A 34 -1.76 -23.06 -10.76
N PRO A 35 -1.40 -23.65 -11.91
CA PRO A 35 -2.33 -24.38 -12.77
C PRO A 35 -2.98 -25.55 -12.02
N ASP A 36 -4.26 -25.84 -12.28
CA ASP A 36 -5.01 -26.91 -11.58
C ASP A 36 -4.42 -28.32 -11.75
N GLU A 37 -3.60 -28.50 -12.77
CA GLU A 37 -2.87 -29.73 -13.08
C GLU A 37 -1.73 -29.99 -12.07
N ASP A 38 -1.12 -28.92 -11.55
CA ASP A 38 0.03 -28.97 -10.64
C ASP A 38 -0.37 -28.87 -9.15
N LEU A 39 -1.66 -28.65 -8.85
CA LEU A 39 -2.14 -28.60 -7.47
C LEU A 39 -2.21 -30.00 -6.85
N SER A 40 -1.66 -30.14 -5.65
CA SER A 40 -1.90 -31.32 -4.83
C SER A 40 -3.39 -31.43 -4.44
N PRO A 41 -3.89 -32.62 -4.05
CA PRO A 41 -5.27 -32.77 -3.58
C PRO A 41 -5.61 -31.86 -2.39
N GLU A 42 -4.65 -31.60 -1.51
CA GLU A 42 -4.81 -30.71 -0.35
C GLU A 42 -4.93 -29.25 -0.80
N ASP A 43 -4.11 -28.83 -1.77
CA ASP A 43 -4.18 -27.47 -2.33
C ASP A 43 -5.52 -27.20 -3.02
N LYS A 44 -6.10 -28.22 -3.67
CA LYS A 44 -7.42 -28.12 -4.30
C LYS A 44 -8.51 -27.86 -3.26
N GLN A 45 -8.48 -28.59 -2.15
CA GLN A 45 -9.42 -28.38 -1.04
C GLN A 45 -9.27 -26.98 -0.43
N ILE A 46 -8.03 -26.52 -0.22
CA ILE A 46 -7.76 -25.17 0.26
C ILE A 46 -8.33 -24.13 -0.71
N ARG A 47 -8.14 -24.32 -2.02
CA ARG A 47 -8.67 -23.43 -3.06
C ARG A 47 -10.19 -23.39 -3.07
N GLU A 48 -10.85 -24.52 -2.90
CA GLU A 48 -12.32 -24.61 -2.79
C GLU A 48 -12.84 -23.88 -1.54
N ILE A 49 -12.19 -24.09 -0.39
CA ILE A 49 -12.49 -23.40 0.86
C ILE A 49 -12.31 -21.88 0.68
N GLN A 50 -11.21 -21.46 0.05
CA GLN A 50 -10.95 -20.04 -0.23
C GLN A 50 -12.00 -19.44 -1.17
N ALA A 51 -12.38 -20.16 -2.22
CA ALA A 51 -13.43 -19.73 -3.14
C ALA A 51 -14.75 -19.54 -2.40
N LYS A 52 -15.17 -20.54 -1.62
CA LYS A 52 -16.38 -20.46 -0.79
C LYS A 52 -16.31 -19.31 0.22
N TRP A 53 -15.18 -19.15 0.91
CA TRP A 53 -14.99 -18.05 1.86
C TRP A 53 -15.09 -16.68 1.18
N SER A 54 -14.54 -16.54 -0.03
CA SER A 54 -14.57 -15.30 -0.79
C SER A 54 -15.98 -14.86 -1.17
N GLU A 55 -16.88 -15.81 -1.38
CA GLU A 55 -18.30 -15.58 -1.66
C GLU A 55 -19.04 -15.16 -0.39
N ILE A 56 -18.89 -15.94 0.70
CA ILE A 56 -19.71 -15.76 1.90
C ILE A 56 -19.30 -14.56 2.74
N ARG A 57 -18.02 -14.15 2.71
CA ARG A 57 -17.53 -12.99 3.48
C ARG A 57 -18.16 -11.66 3.02
N LEU A 58 -18.83 -11.64 1.87
CA LEU A 58 -19.47 -10.44 1.34
C LEU A 58 -20.97 -10.40 1.65
N TYR A 59 -21.52 -11.43 2.28
CA TYR A 59 -22.90 -11.42 2.73
C TYR A 59 -23.10 -10.41 3.86
N ASP A 60 -24.30 -9.85 3.96
CA ASP A 60 -24.71 -9.16 5.16
C ASP A 60 -25.10 -10.18 6.24
N ARG A 61 -25.17 -9.76 7.51
CA ARG A 61 -25.46 -10.69 8.63
C ARG A 61 -26.78 -11.43 8.44
N ALA A 62 -27.82 -10.74 7.95
CA ALA A 62 -29.13 -11.34 7.72
C ALA A 62 -29.09 -12.40 6.60
N THR A 63 -28.39 -12.13 5.49
CA THR A 63 -28.23 -13.13 4.42
C THR A 63 -27.34 -14.29 4.87
N ALA A 64 -26.31 -14.02 5.67
CA ALA A 64 -25.45 -15.06 6.22
C ALA A 64 -26.23 -16.01 7.13
N GLU A 65 -27.05 -15.51 8.06
CA GLU A 65 -27.92 -16.33 8.92
C GLU A 65 -28.96 -17.13 8.15
N ALA A 66 -29.45 -16.60 7.02
CA ALA A 66 -30.44 -17.29 6.19
C ALA A 66 -29.85 -18.31 5.20
N LYS A 67 -28.59 -18.13 4.77
CA LYS A 67 -27.95 -18.96 3.73
C LYS A 67 -26.87 -19.90 4.25
N LEU A 68 -26.25 -19.58 5.38
CA LEU A 68 -25.17 -20.38 5.96
C LEU A 68 -25.72 -21.19 7.13
N GLU A 69 -25.27 -22.44 7.22
CA GLU A 69 -25.65 -23.35 8.29
C GLU A 69 -24.40 -23.99 8.90
N GLY A 70 -24.51 -24.39 10.17
CA GLY A 70 -23.48 -25.14 10.89
C GLY A 70 -22.13 -24.42 10.97
N GLU A 71 -21.06 -25.14 10.64
CA GLU A 71 -19.67 -24.68 10.79
C GLU A 71 -19.36 -23.40 10.01
N TRP A 72 -20.01 -23.18 8.85
CA TRP A 72 -19.77 -21.99 8.03
C TRP A 72 -20.40 -20.72 8.61
N LEU A 73 -21.56 -20.84 9.26
CA LEU A 73 -22.17 -19.73 9.98
C LEU A 73 -21.36 -19.38 11.23
N GLU A 74 -20.88 -20.39 11.95
CA GLU A 74 -20.01 -20.19 13.11
C GLU A 74 -18.69 -19.52 12.72
N ALA A 75 -18.03 -20.00 11.66
CA ALA A 75 -16.81 -19.38 11.14
C ALA A 75 -17.03 -17.93 10.69
N TYR A 76 -18.15 -17.65 10.01
CA TYR A 76 -18.56 -16.30 9.62
C TYR A 76 -18.71 -15.38 10.83
N ASN A 77 -19.45 -15.83 11.85
CA ASN A 77 -19.68 -15.05 13.06
C ASN A 77 -18.40 -14.82 13.87
N ASN A 78 -17.55 -15.84 14.00
CA ASN A 78 -16.26 -15.72 14.68
C ASN A 78 -15.32 -14.74 13.98
N PHE A 79 -15.25 -14.80 12.64
CA PHE A 79 -14.47 -13.84 11.85
C PHE A 79 -14.92 -12.41 12.10
N TYR A 80 -16.22 -12.12 11.97
CA TYR A 80 -16.72 -10.76 12.13
C TYR A 80 -16.66 -10.26 13.57
N LYS A 81 -16.74 -11.15 14.56
CA LYS A 81 -16.49 -10.81 15.96
C LYS A 81 -15.06 -10.32 16.14
N GLN A 82 -14.08 -11.12 15.70
CA GLN A 82 -12.68 -10.75 15.79
C GLN A 82 -12.36 -9.48 14.99
N TYR A 83 -12.92 -9.35 13.78
CA TYR A 83 -12.74 -8.16 12.96
C TYR A 83 -13.20 -6.89 13.68
N ASN A 84 -14.39 -6.91 14.31
CA ASN A 84 -14.88 -5.75 15.05
C ASN A 84 -13.97 -5.45 16.26
N ASP A 85 -13.58 -6.48 17.02
CA ASP A 85 -12.68 -6.31 18.17
C ASP A 85 -11.34 -5.68 17.75
N ASP A 86 -10.81 -6.07 16.59
CA ASP A 86 -9.56 -5.51 16.06
C ASP A 86 -9.74 -4.09 15.53
N MET A 87 -10.88 -3.76 14.90
CA MET A 87 -11.20 -2.39 14.50
C MET A 87 -11.30 -1.46 15.72
N ASP A 88 -11.97 -1.91 16.79
CA ASP A 88 -12.11 -1.13 18.03
C ASP A 88 -10.74 -0.85 18.66
N ARG A 89 -9.83 -1.84 18.68
CA ARG A 89 -8.45 -1.65 19.13
C ARG A 89 -7.67 -0.68 18.25
N MET A 90 -7.85 -0.74 16.93
CA MET A 90 -7.21 0.21 16.01
C MET A 90 -7.69 1.63 16.25
N GLU A 91 -8.99 1.82 16.48
CA GLU A 91 -9.54 3.12 16.84
C GLU A 91 -8.92 3.64 18.14
N GLU A 92 -8.81 2.80 19.18
CA GLU A 92 -8.15 3.16 20.44
C GLU A 92 -6.70 3.60 20.24
N ILE A 93 -5.91 2.83 19.46
CA ILE A 93 -4.53 3.17 19.12
C ILE A 93 -4.47 4.52 18.41
N VAL A 94 -5.35 4.76 17.44
CA VAL A 94 -5.40 6.03 16.71
C VAL A 94 -5.74 7.19 17.64
N GLN A 95 -6.71 7.03 18.55
CA GLN A 95 -7.04 8.06 19.54
C GLN A 95 -5.85 8.40 20.44
N ASN A 96 -5.10 7.37 20.89
CA ASN A 96 -3.88 7.56 21.67
C ASN A 96 -2.78 8.27 20.86
N LEU A 97 -2.68 8.02 19.56
CA LEU A 97 -1.69 8.63 18.66
C LEU A 97 -2.04 10.06 18.23
N LYS A 98 -3.31 10.49 18.28
CA LYS A 98 -3.71 11.86 17.91
C LYS A 98 -2.92 12.93 18.67
N GLY A 99 -2.54 12.67 19.93
CA GLY A 99 -1.71 13.58 20.72
C GLY A 99 -0.28 13.75 20.20
N TYR A 100 0.24 12.79 19.42
CA TYR A 100 1.58 12.81 18.84
C TYR A 100 1.61 13.36 17.41
N TRP A 101 0.45 13.56 16.78
CA TRP A 101 0.36 14.04 15.40
C TRP A 101 0.57 15.55 15.28
N GLU A 102 0.44 16.32 16.38
CA GLU A 102 0.85 17.72 16.36
C GLU A 102 2.37 17.79 16.11
N PRO A 103 2.82 18.37 14.97
CA PRO A 103 4.24 18.58 14.75
C PRO A 103 4.79 19.33 15.96
N PRO A 104 5.96 18.94 16.52
CA PRO A 104 6.53 19.64 17.65
C PRO A 104 6.59 21.12 17.28
N ARG A 105 5.84 21.95 18.02
CA ARG A 105 5.80 23.39 17.75
C ARG A 105 7.21 23.91 17.96
N ILE A 106 7.94 24.10 16.87
CA ILE A 106 9.31 24.66 16.92
C ILE A 106 9.16 26.04 17.55
N GLN A 107 9.54 26.14 18.83
CA GLN A 107 9.45 27.39 19.55
C GLN A 107 10.30 28.43 18.81
N LYS A 108 9.75 29.62 18.60
CA LYS A 108 10.48 30.71 17.94
C LYS A 108 11.80 30.92 18.68
N LYS A 109 12.91 30.96 17.94
CA LYS A 109 14.25 31.23 18.51
C LYS A 109 14.20 32.45 19.42
N SER A 110 14.77 32.32 20.62
CA SER A 110 14.86 33.42 21.57
C SER A 110 15.73 34.56 21.04
N LYS A 111 15.57 35.78 21.59
CA LYS A 111 16.42 36.93 21.21
C LYS A 111 17.91 36.61 21.39
N GLY A 112 18.28 35.85 22.43
CA GLY A 112 19.65 35.43 22.69
C GLY A 112 20.19 34.44 21.65
N GLN A 113 19.39 33.44 21.25
CA GLN A 113 19.76 32.51 20.17
C GLN A 113 19.96 33.24 18.84
N LYS A 114 19.05 34.16 18.48
CA LYS A 114 19.19 34.97 17.27
C LYS A 114 20.48 35.81 17.26
N ARG A 115 20.89 36.34 18.42
CA ARG A 115 22.13 37.11 18.57
C ARG A 115 23.36 36.23 18.37
N ARG A 116 23.39 35.02 18.93
CA ARG A 116 24.50 34.06 18.77
C ARG A 116 24.62 33.58 17.32
N ASP A 117 23.52 33.21 16.69
CA ASP A 117 23.50 32.77 15.28
C ASP A 117 24.01 33.88 14.34
N ARG A 118 23.62 35.14 14.58
CA ARG A 118 24.11 36.28 13.80
C ARG A 118 25.62 36.45 13.94
N LEU A 119 26.14 36.31 15.15
CA LEU A 119 27.55 36.49 15.44
C LEU A 119 28.39 35.35 14.83
N ALA A 120 27.90 34.11 14.90
CA ALA A 120 28.53 32.96 14.24
C ALA A 120 28.59 33.12 12.71
N ARG A 121 27.53 33.66 12.07
CA ARG A 121 27.53 33.96 10.63
C ARG A 121 28.50 35.06 10.21
N GLN A 122 28.88 35.95 11.13
CA GLN A 122 29.84 37.01 10.86
C GLN A 122 31.29 36.55 11.07
N MET A 123 31.49 35.46 11.80
CA MET A 123 32.81 34.86 12.08
C MET A 123 33.13 33.66 11.19
N SER A 124 32.18 33.24 10.35
CA SER A 124 32.33 32.27 9.26
C SER A 124 32.57 32.99 7.94
#